data_AF-A0A3A8ZY70-F1
#
_entry.id   AF-A0A3A8ZY70-F1
#
_cell.length_a   1.000
_cell.length_b   1.000
_cell.length_c   1.000
_cell.angle_alpha   90.00
_cell.angle_beta   90.00
_cell.angle_gamma   90.00
#
_symmetry.space_group_name_H-M   'P 1'
#
loop_
_entity.id
_entity.type
_entity.pdbx_description
1 polymer ?
#
loop_
_entity_poly.entity_id
_entity_poly.type
_entity_poly.pdbx_seq_one_letter_code
_entity_poly.pdbx_strand_id
1 'polypeptide(L)' 'MKPWGGNELDYRGCKIKNNKREKCLYIYDSKGNFLFKVDNYNHGAISSAKESIDILIKRYEQL' A
#
# COMPACT_ATOMS: atom_id res chain seq x y z
N MET A 1 15.48 12.08 0.48
CA MET A 1 15.06 10.85 1.20
C MET A 1 15.05 9.69 0.23
N LYS A 2 15.43 8.47 0.66
CA LYS A 2 15.41 7.27 -0.21
C LYS A 2 14.00 6.66 -0.20
N PRO A 3 13.52 6.04 -1.30
CA PRO A 3 12.23 5.34 -1.34
C PRO A 3 12.18 4.15 -0.39
N TRP A 4 10.98 3.65 -0.09
CA TRP A 4 10.85 2.41 0.69
C TRP A 4 11.45 1.24 -0.09
N GLY A 5 12.34 0.49 0.57
CA GLY A 5 13.16 -0.55 -0.06
C GLY A 5 12.67 -1.98 0.12
N GLY A 6 11.64 -2.20 0.95
CA GLY A 6 11.08 -3.54 1.17
C GLY A 6 10.46 -4.13 -0.10
N ASN A 7 10.30 -5.44 -0.14
CA ASN A 7 9.74 -6.15 -1.30
C ASN A 7 8.21 -6.28 -1.16
N GLU A 8 7.76 -6.88 -0.06
CA GLU A 8 6.35 -7.07 0.27
C GLU A 8 6.11 -6.77 1.75
N LEU A 9 4.90 -6.32 2.08
CA LEU A 9 4.43 -6.11 3.45
C LEU A 9 2.93 -6.43 3.53
N ASP A 10 2.56 -7.31 4.45
CA ASP A 10 1.16 -7.48 4.85
C ASP A 10 0.77 -6.41 5.88
N TYR A 11 -0.37 -5.75 5.66
CA TYR A 11 -0.92 -4.75 6.56
C TYR A 11 -2.44 -4.80 6.57
N ARG A 12 -3.05 -5.04 7.74
CA ARG A 12 -4.51 -5.10 7.94
C ARG A 12 -5.23 -6.05 6.95
N GLY A 13 -4.59 -7.16 6.60
CA GLY A 13 -5.12 -8.12 5.62
C GLY A 13 -4.96 -7.70 4.16
N CYS A 14 -4.35 -6.55 3.87
CA CYS A 14 -3.96 -6.14 2.53
C CYS A 14 -2.47 -6.45 2.28
N LYS A 15 -2.11 -6.71 1.01
CA LYS A 15 -0.72 -6.90 0.58
C LYS A 15 -0.19 -5.66 -0.11
N ILE A 16 0.94 -5.14 0.36
CA ILE A 16 1.65 -4.00 -0.23
C ILE A 16 2.87 -4.55 -0.98
N LYS A 17 2.88 -4.44 -2.31
CA LYS A 17 3.98 -4.88 -3.18
C LYS A 17 4.77 -3.70 -3.72
N ASN A 18 6.09 -3.70 -3.56
CA ASN A 18 6.95 -2.67 -4.12
C ASN A 18 7.32 -2.97 -5.57
N ASN A 19 6.81 -2.16 -6.49
CA ASN A 19 7.26 -2.17 -7.86
C ASN A 19 8.34 -1.12 -8.05
N LYS A 20 9.60 -1.56 -7.93
CA LYS A 20 10.78 -0.71 -8.07
C LYS A 20 10.96 -0.14 -9.48
N ARG A 21 10.42 -0.82 -10.51
CA ARG A 21 10.48 -0.38 -11.91
C ARG A 21 9.54 0.81 -12.14
N GLU A 22 8.33 0.73 -11.62
CA GLU A 22 7.30 1.77 -11.76
C GLU A 22 7.33 2.81 -10.62
N LYS A 23 8.24 2.63 -9.65
CA LYS A 23 8.42 3.50 -8.47
C LYS A 23 7.13 3.69 -7.68
N CYS A 24 6.39 2.61 -7.44
CA CYS A 24 5.12 2.64 -6.71
C CYS A 24 4.93 1.40 -5.83
N LEU A 25 4.03 1.52 -4.86
CA LEU A 25 3.53 0.45 -4.01
C LEU A 25 2.14 0.07 -4.53
N TYR A 26 1.96 -1.18 -4.93
CA TYR A 26 0.65 -1.74 -5.28
C TYR A 26 0.01 -2.34 -4.04
N ILE A 27 -1.26 -2.01 -3.79
CA ILE A 27 -2.03 -2.53 -2.68
C ILE A 27 -3.06 -3.51 -3.24
N TYR A 28 -3.10 -4.72 -2.65
CA TYR A 28 -4.04 -5.78 -2.97
C TYR A 28 -4.84 -6.18 -1.73
N ASP A 29 -6.07 -6.63 -1.92
CA ASP A 29 -6.86 -7.24 -0.85
C ASP A 29 -6.35 -8.66 -0.49
N SER A 30 -6.96 -9.27 0.51
CA SER A 30 -6.63 -10.64 0.96
C SER A 30 -6.92 -11.72 -0.09
N LYS A 31 -7.76 -11.43 -1.09
CA LYS A 31 -8.12 -12.32 -2.20
C LYS A 31 -7.19 -12.13 -3.41
N GLY A 32 -6.28 -11.15 -3.37
CA GLY A 32 -5.36 -10.83 -4.46
C GLY A 32 -5.92 -9.83 -5.49
N ASN A 33 -7.07 -9.21 -5.23
CA ASN A 33 -7.61 -8.16 -6.09
C ASN A 33 -6.84 -6.86 -5.89
N PHE A 34 -6.52 -6.18 -6.99
CA PHE A 34 -5.90 -4.87 -6.93
C PHE A 34 -6.88 -3.83 -6.36
N LEU A 35 -6.43 -3.04 -5.38
CA LEU A 35 -7.22 -1.98 -4.76
C LEU A 35 -6.80 -0.61 -5.30
N PHE A 36 -5.56 -0.21 -5.03
CA PHE A 36 -5.00 1.08 -5.46
C PHE A 36 -3.46 1.05 -5.42
N LYS A 37 -2.82 2.13 -5.88
CA LYS A 37 -1.37 2.31 -5.82
C LYS A 37 -0.98 3.60 -5.12
N VAL A 38 0.22 3.62 -4.55
CA VAL A 38 0.84 4.81 -3.93
C VAL A 38 2.23 5.00 -4.51
N ASP A 39 2.58 6.23 -4.86
CA ASP A 39 3.90 6.54 -5.39
C ASP A 39 5.00 6.35 -4.33
N ASN A 40 6.12 5.75 -4.73
CA ASN A 40 7.26 5.40 -3.87
C ASN A 40 8.50 6.25 -4.20
N TYR A 41 8.42 7.56 -3.97
CA TYR A 41 9.54 8.49 -4.18
C TYR A 41 10.39 8.72 -2.92
N ASN A 42 9.86 8.40 -1.74
CA ASN A 42 10.52 8.59 -0.46
C ASN A 42 10.10 7.51 0.55
N HIS A 43 10.80 7.42 1.67
CA HIS A 43 10.58 6.37 2.67
C HIS A 43 9.18 6.44 3.30
N GLY A 44 8.59 7.65 3.34
CA GLY A 44 7.24 7.89 3.86
C GLY A 44 6.11 7.31 3.00
N ALA A 45 6.40 6.87 1.76
CA ALA A 45 5.43 6.21 0.90
C ALA A 45 4.76 5.00 1.56
N ILE A 46 5.49 4.26 2.40
CA ILE A 46 4.92 3.12 3.14
C ILE A 46 3.90 3.58 4.18
N SER A 47 4.11 4.73 4.83
CA SER A 47 3.16 5.31 5.77
C SER A 47 1.91 5.79 5.05
N SER A 48 2.06 6.46 3.89
CA SER A 48 0.93 6.89 3.05
C SER A 48 0.11 5.69 2.55
N ALA A 49 0.76 4.58 2.20
CA ALA A 49 0.06 3.35 1.82
C ALA A 49 -0.76 2.77 2.98
N LYS A 50 -0.19 2.72 4.19
CA LYS A 50 -0.89 2.25 5.40
C LYS A 50 -2.09 3.14 5.75
N GLU A 51 -1.90 4.45 5.73
CA GLU A 51 -2.99 5.42 5.97
C GLU A 51 -4.13 5.26 4.97
N SER A 52 -3.81 5.08 3.69
CA SER A 52 -4.81 4.85 2.64
C SER A 52 -5.59 3.55 2.88
N ILE A 53 -4.94 2.49 3.37
CA ILE A 53 -5.61 1.24 3.76
C ILE A 53 -6.53 1.47 4.96
N ASP A 54 -6.08 2.18 5.99
CA ASP A 54 -6.88 2.48 7.18
C ASP A 54 -8.12 3.33 6.83
N ILE A 55 -8.00 4.30 5.90
CA ILE A 55 -9.14 5.08 5.38
C ILE A 55 -10.11 4.19 4.61
N LEU A 56 -9.61 3.29 3.78
CA LEU A 56 -10.44 2.36 3.01
C LEU A 56 -11.28 1.48 3.96
N ILE A 57 -10.63 0.85 4.94
CA ILE A 57 -11.30 -0.03 5.91
C ILE A 57 -12.39 0.74 6.67
N LYS A 58 -12.07 1.94 7.19
CA LYS A 58 -13.06 2.77 7.91
C LYS A 58 -14.28 3.10 7.06
N ARG A 59 -14.12 3.31 5.75
CA ARG A 59 -15.25 3.59 4.85
C ARG A 59 -16.12 2.36 4.60
N TYR A 60 -15.51 1.17 4.52
CA TYR A 60 -16.26 -0.08 4.32
C TYR A 60 -16.94 -0.59 5.59
N GLU A 61 -16.35 -0.38 6.77
CA GLU A 61 -16.99 -0.75 8.06
C GLU A 61 -18.18 0.15 8.43
N GLN A 62 -18.32 1.31 7.79
CA GLN A 62 -19.42 2.26 8.00
C GLN A 62 -20.60 2.07 7.02
N LEU A 63 -20.53 1.11 6.09
CA LEU A 63 -21.58 0.76 5.14
C LEU A 63 -22.26 -0.55 5.54
#